data_AF-A0A926CRL0-F1
#
_entry.id   AF-A0A926CRL0-F1
#
_cell.length_a   1.000
_cell.length_b   1.000
_cell.length_c   1.000
_cell.angle_alpha   90.00
_cell.angle_beta   90.00
_cell.angle_gamma   90.00
#
_symmetry.space_group_name_H-M   'P 1'
#
loop_
_entity.id
_entity.type
_entity.pdbx_description
1 polymer ?
#
loop_
_entity_poly.entity_id
_entity_poly.type
_entity_poly.pdbx_seq_one_letter_code
_entity_poly.pdbx_strand_id
1 'polypeptide(L)'
;MNNRILITGATGRVGADILRQLPAGSVIRAGVRQPEEARKKLKRTDVEYVPLDFEQPATFAPALEGVTRVFLMWPAVKTDYVMQFIAAAEQAQVQQVVFLSIIVAEQLPFLSHRKVEKRLEASSMSYTFL
;
A
#
# COMPACT_ATOMS: atom_id res chain seq x y z
N MET A 1 16.74 -10.57 -8.01
CA MET A 1 16.17 -9.58 -7.06
C MET A 1 14.66 -9.57 -7.26
N ASN A 2 13.86 -9.90 -6.26
CA ASN A 2 12.40 -9.95 -6.40
C ASN A 2 11.81 -8.54 -6.24
N ASN A 3 11.34 -7.95 -7.34
CA ASN A 3 10.69 -6.64 -7.35
C ASN A 3 9.17 -6.80 -7.17
N ARG A 4 8.73 -7.36 -6.03
CA ARG A 4 7.31 -7.55 -5.73
C ARG A 4 6.69 -6.25 -5.22
N ILE A 5 5.61 -5.83 -5.87
CA ILE A 5 4.90 -4.58 -5.57
C ILE A 5 3.57 -4.89 -4.91
N LEU A 6 3.36 -4.40 -3.68
CA LEU A 6 2.06 -4.43 -3.01
C LEU A 6 1.25 -3.19 -3.38
N ILE A 7 0.06 -3.39 -3.92
CA ILE A 7 -0.91 -2.32 -4.21
C ILE A 7 -2.03 -2.37 -3.17
N THR A 8 -2.17 -1.35 -2.34
CA THR A 8 -3.37 -1.17 -1.50
C THR A 8 -4.46 -0.42 -2.26
N GLY A 9 -5.73 -0.57 -1.85
CA GLY A 9 -6.85 0.05 -2.57
C GLY A 9 -7.02 -0.47 -4.00
N ALA A 10 -6.55 -1.68 -4.30
CA ALA A 10 -6.47 -2.26 -5.64
C ALA A 10 -7.82 -2.35 -6.38
N THR A 11 -8.94 -2.45 -5.66
CA THR A 11 -10.29 -2.52 -6.23
C THR A 11 -10.95 -1.16 -6.43
N GLY A 12 -10.28 -0.07 -6.01
CA GLY A 12 -10.69 1.32 -6.23
C GLY A 12 -10.21 1.86 -7.57
N ARG A 13 -10.58 3.11 -7.89
CA ARG A 13 -10.29 3.73 -9.18
C ARG A 13 -8.78 3.79 -9.49
N VAL A 14 -8.02 4.42 -8.60
CA VAL A 14 -6.57 4.60 -8.78
C VAL A 14 -5.84 3.26 -8.75
N GLY A 15 -6.16 2.37 -7.79
CA GLY A 15 -5.52 1.06 -7.72
C GLY A 15 -5.77 0.21 -8.97
N ALA A 16 -6.99 0.20 -9.50
CA ALA A 16 -7.31 -0.49 -10.74
C ALA A 16 -6.59 0.12 -11.95
N ASP A 17 -6.45 1.45 -12.01
CA ASP A 17 -5.66 2.14 -13.03
C ASP A 17 -4.17 1.79 -12.97
N ILE A 18 -3.60 1.71 -11.77
CA ILE A 18 -2.20 1.27 -11.57
C ILE A 18 -2.03 -0.16 -12.07
N LEU A 19 -2.91 -1.08 -11.66
CA LEU A 19 -2.84 -2.47 -12.12
C LEU A 19 -2.84 -2.56 -13.65
N ARG A 20 -3.62 -1.72 -14.35
CA ARG A 20 -3.69 -1.68 -15.81
C ARG A 20 -2.43 -1.11 -16.49
N GLN A 21 -1.75 -0.17 -15.84
CA GLN A 21 -0.64 0.59 -16.45
C GLN A 21 0.74 0.07 -16.06
N LEU A 22 0.83 -0.80 -15.04
CA LEU A 22 2.10 -1.40 -14.66
C LEU A 22 2.68 -2.23 -15.82
N PRO A 23 4.01 -2.19 -16.04
CA PRO A 23 4.64 -2.94 -17.12
C PRO A 23 4.35 -4.43 -17.05
N ALA A 24 4.22 -5.07 -18.21
CA ALA A 24 4.16 -6.52 -18.30
C ALA A 24 5.37 -7.17 -17.62
N GLY A 25 5.13 -8.26 -16.88
CA GLY A 25 6.16 -8.95 -16.10
C GLY A 25 6.42 -8.37 -14.70
N SER A 26 5.70 -7.32 -14.30
CA SER A 26 5.70 -6.86 -12.90
C SER A 26 5.16 -7.96 -11.98
N VAL A 27 5.82 -8.21 -10.85
CA VAL A 27 5.34 -9.14 -9.83
C VAL A 27 4.41 -8.38 -8.87
N ILE A 28 3.11 -8.53 -9.05
CA ILE A 28 2.11 -7.70 -8.37
C ILE A 28 1.37 -8.50 -7.30
N ARG A 29 1.23 -7.88 -6.13
CA ARG A 29 0.37 -8.34 -5.05
C ARG A 29 -0.67 -7.26 -4.74
N ALA A 30 -1.95 -7.61 -4.75
CA ALA A 30 -3.05 -6.74 -4.36
C ALA A 30 -3.50 -7.07 -2.94
N GLY A 31 -3.31 -6.12 -2.02
CA GLY A 31 -3.82 -6.21 -0.65
C GLY A 31 -5.28 -5.76 -0.60
N VAL A 32 -6.18 -6.69 -0.28
CA VAL A 32 -7.64 -6.48 -0.29
C VAL A 32 -8.31 -7.19 0.86
N ARG A 33 -9.46 -6.69 1.34
CA ARG A 33 -10.21 -7.34 2.43
C ARG A 33 -10.79 -8.70 2.01
N GLN A 34 -11.23 -8.83 0.76
CA GLN A 34 -11.88 -10.03 0.22
C GLN A 34 -11.20 -10.45 -1.10
N PRO A 35 -10.17 -11.33 -1.05
CA PRO A 35 -9.38 -11.73 -2.22
C PRO A 35 -10.19 -12.28 -3.39
N GLU A 36 -11.13 -13.19 -3.12
CA GLU A 36 -11.94 -13.83 -4.17
C GLU A 36 -12.85 -12.83 -4.90
N GLU A 37 -13.49 -11.92 -4.17
CA GLU A 37 -14.33 -10.89 -4.77
C GLU A 37 -13.50 -9.86 -5.56
N ALA A 38 -12.32 -9.50 -5.06
CA ALA A 38 -11.39 -8.64 -5.79
C ALA A 38 -10.93 -9.28 -7.10
N ARG A 39 -10.61 -10.58 -7.09
CA ARG A 39 -10.21 -11.35 -8.27
C ARG A 39 -11.30 -11.37 -9.33
N LYS A 40 -12.56 -11.63 -8.93
CA LYS A 40 -13.73 -11.60 -9.84
C LYS A 40 -13.94 -10.21 -10.44
N LYS A 41 -13.82 -9.16 -9.62
CA LYS A 41 -14.03 -7.76 -10.05
C LYS A 41 -12.96 -7.29 -11.02
N LEU A 42 -11.69 -7.55 -10.73
CA LEU A 42 -10.56 -7.05 -11.52
C LEU A 42 -10.26 -7.91 -12.74
N LYS A 43 -10.68 -9.19 -12.73
CA LYS A 43 -10.47 -10.15 -13.84
C LYS A 43 -9.00 -10.26 -14.28
N ARG A 44 -8.06 -10.07 -13.34
CA ARG A 44 -6.62 -10.17 -13.55
C ARG A 44 -6.10 -11.44 -12.88
N THR A 45 -5.54 -12.35 -13.68
CA THR A 45 -5.00 -13.65 -13.23
C THR A 45 -3.50 -13.61 -12.96
N ASP A 46 -2.84 -12.56 -13.40
CA ASP A 46 -1.42 -12.25 -13.24
C ASP A 46 -1.10 -11.49 -11.93
N VAL A 47 -2.11 -11.26 -11.09
CA VAL A 47 -2.00 -10.57 -9.80
C VAL A 47 -2.26 -11.57 -8.68
N GLU A 48 -1.37 -11.58 -7.68
CA GLU A 48 -1.60 -12.28 -6.42
C GLU A 48 -2.55 -11.46 -5.54
N TYR A 49 -3.64 -12.05 -5.04
CA TYR A 49 -4.56 -11.36 -4.14
C TYR A 49 -4.37 -11.90 -2.72
N VAL A 50 -4.10 -11.00 -1.77
CA VAL A 50 -3.87 -11.36 -0.37
C VAL A 50 -4.82 -10.60 0.56
N PRO A 51 -5.23 -11.19 1.70
CA PRO A 51 -5.92 -10.47 2.75
C PRO A 51 -5.07 -9.29 3.24
N LEU A 52 -5.63 -8.10 3.22
CA LEU A 52 -5.08 -6.92 3.89
C LEU A 52 -6.24 -6.06 4.38
N ASP A 53 -6.33 -5.91 5.69
CA ASP A 53 -7.30 -5.03 6.34
C ASP A 53 -6.58 -4.18 7.39
N PHE A 54 -6.58 -2.86 7.19
CA PHE A 54 -5.87 -1.93 8.07
C PHE A 54 -6.37 -1.99 9.52
N GLU A 55 -7.63 -2.36 9.74
CA GLU A 55 -8.17 -2.52 11.09
C GLU A 55 -7.81 -3.87 11.74
N GLN A 56 -7.10 -4.74 11.01
CA GLN A 56 -6.65 -6.06 11.48
C GLN A 56 -5.13 -6.21 11.27
N PRO A 57 -4.29 -5.74 12.22
CA PRO A 57 -2.83 -5.75 12.08
C PRO A 57 -2.20 -7.12 11.82
N ALA A 58 -2.86 -8.20 12.24
CA ALA A 58 -2.46 -9.58 11.94
C ALA A 58 -2.37 -9.86 10.43
N THR A 59 -3.04 -9.08 9.59
CA THR A 59 -2.99 -9.22 8.13
C THR A 59 -1.74 -8.60 7.49
N PHE A 60 -0.98 -7.78 8.23
CA PHE A 60 0.09 -6.96 7.64
C PHE A 60 1.31 -7.79 7.23
N ALA A 61 1.84 -8.60 8.15
CA ALA A 61 3.06 -9.37 7.89
C ALA A 61 2.88 -10.36 6.72
N PRO A 62 1.79 -11.14 6.63
CA PRO A 62 1.53 -11.99 5.47
C PRO A 62 1.43 -11.19 4.16
N ALA A 63 0.74 -10.04 4.18
CA ALA A 63 0.59 -9.20 2.98
C ALA A 63 1.94 -8.62 2.50
N LEU A 64 2.85 -8.31 3.42
CA LEU A 64 4.16 -7.71 3.16
C LEU A 64 5.27 -8.74 2.85
N GLU A 65 4.99 -10.04 2.94
CA GLU A 65 6.00 -11.08 2.71
C GLU A 65 6.67 -10.98 1.32
N GLY A 66 7.98 -10.75 1.32
CA GLY A 66 8.79 -10.62 0.11
C GLY A 66 8.46 -9.38 -0.75
N VAL A 67 7.68 -8.43 -0.21
CA VAL A 67 7.35 -7.16 -0.86
C VAL A 67 8.54 -6.22 -0.75
N THR A 68 8.97 -5.63 -1.87
CA THR A 68 10.04 -4.63 -1.89
C THR A 68 9.51 -3.22 -2.15
N ARG A 69 8.30 -3.08 -2.70
CA ARG A 69 7.67 -1.79 -2.98
C ARG A 69 6.21 -1.79 -2.58
N VAL A 70 5.72 -0.68 -2.02
CA VAL A 70 4.32 -0.51 -1.65
C VAL A 70 3.75 0.73 -2.33
N PHE A 71 2.60 0.59 -2.99
CA PHE A 71 1.71 1.71 -3.26
C PHE A 71 0.68 1.77 -2.14
N LEU A 72 0.73 2.85 -1.35
CA LEU A 72 -0.14 3.10 -0.21
C LEU A 72 -1.24 4.10 -0.60
N MET A 73 -2.46 3.60 -0.73
CA MET A 73 -3.69 4.38 -0.77
C MET A 73 -4.21 4.63 0.64
N TRP A 74 -4.70 5.84 0.91
CA TRP A 74 -5.36 6.16 2.18
C TRP A 74 -6.62 5.27 2.38
N PRO A 75 -6.68 4.43 3.43
CA PRO A 75 -7.77 3.46 3.60
C PRO A 75 -9.01 4.01 4.32
N ALA A 76 -9.07 5.31 4.60
CA ALA A 76 -10.16 5.97 5.34
C ALA A 76 -10.42 5.38 6.75
N VAL A 77 -9.37 4.88 7.40
CA VAL A 77 -9.39 4.37 8.78
C VAL A 77 -8.65 5.31 9.73
N LYS A 78 -8.61 4.97 11.03
CA LYS A 78 -7.79 5.69 12.01
C LYS A 78 -6.31 5.68 11.59
N THR A 79 -5.66 6.84 11.75
CA THR A 79 -4.25 7.02 11.37
C THR A 79 -3.32 6.01 12.05
N ASP A 80 -3.60 5.60 13.29
CA ASP A 80 -2.77 4.65 14.05
C ASP A 80 -2.58 3.31 13.32
N TYR A 81 -3.63 2.81 12.65
CA TYR A 81 -3.54 1.59 11.85
C TYR A 81 -2.60 1.76 10.65
N VAL A 82 -2.60 2.94 10.02
CA VAL A 82 -1.67 3.25 8.94
C VAL A 82 -0.24 3.34 9.47
N MET A 83 -0.04 3.90 10.67
CA MET A 83 1.27 3.94 11.33
C MET A 83 1.80 2.53 11.65
N GLN A 84 0.94 1.65 12.13
CA GLN A 84 1.28 0.24 12.37
C GLN A 84 1.63 -0.47 11.06
N PHE A 85 0.90 -0.22 9.98
CA PHE A 85 1.23 -0.77 8.67
C PHE A 85 2.59 -0.28 8.15
N ILE A 86 2.92 1.01 8.31
CA ILE A 86 4.23 1.55 7.92
C ILE A 86 5.35 0.91 8.75
N ALA A 87 5.14 0.71 10.05
CA ALA A 87 6.09 -0.02 10.90
C ALA A 87 6.28 -1.47 10.46
N ALA A 88 5.19 -2.16 10.09
CA ALA A 88 5.26 -3.52 9.56
C ALA A 88 5.99 -3.57 8.21
N ALA A 89 5.76 -2.58 7.33
CA ALA A 89 6.45 -2.48 6.04
C ALA A 89 7.96 -2.30 6.22
N GLU A 90 8.36 -1.45 7.17
CA GLU A 90 9.76 -1.24 7.53
C GLU A 90 10.41 -2.52 8.08
N GLN A 91 9.72 -3.22 8.98
CA GLN A 91 10.18 -4.53 9.50
C GLN A 91 10.29 -5.60 8.42
N ALA A 92 9.39 -5.57 7.43
CA ALA A 92 9.42 -6.45 6.26
C ALA A 92 10.47 -6.05 5.22
N GLN A 93 11.31 -5.04 5.51
CA GLN A 93 12.38 -4.56 4.63
C GLN A 93 11.87 -4.05 3.28
N VAL A 94 10.67 -3.46 3.26
CA VAL A 94 10.19 -2.71 2.09
C VAL A 94 11.18 -1.59 1.79
N GLN A 95 11.52 -1.43 0.52
CA GLN A 95 12.54 -0.47 0.08
C GLN A 95 11.94 0.87 -0.32
N GLN A 96 10.75 0.84 -0.95
CA GLN A 96 10.07 2.04 -1.45
C GLN A 96 8.59 2.04 -1.05
N VAL A 97 8.10 3.18 -0.55
CA VAL A 97 6.67 3.45 -0.40
C VAL A 97 6.27 4.64 -1.27
N VAL A 98 5.33 4.44 -2.19
CA VAL A 98 4.64 5.51 -2.91
C VAL A 98 3.31 5.74 -2.20
N PHE A 99 3.15 6.88 -1.54
CA PHE A 99 1.94 7.23 -0.81
C PHE A 99 1.14 8.26 -1.62
N LEU A 100 -0.11 7.92 -1.95
CA LEU A 100 -1.04 8.89 -2.51
C LEU A 100 -1.58 9.75 -1.37
N SER A 101 -1.02 10.95 -1.25
CA SER A 101 -1.36 11.94 -0.24
C SER A 101 -2.45 12.88 -0.78
N ILE A 102 -2.50 14.10 -0.24
CA ILE A 102 -3.38 15.18 -0.70
C ILE A 102 -2.59 16.47 -0.85
N ILE A 103 -2.98 17.26 -1.86
CA ILE A 103 -2.53 18.64 -2.00
C ILE A 103 -2.87 19.37 -0.69
N VAL A 104 -1.94 20.21 -0.20
CA VAL A 104 -1.96 20.94 1.09
C VAL A 104 -1.55 20.18 2.36
N ALA A 105 -1.18 18.90 2.28
CA ALA A 105 -0.73 18.16 3.47
C ALA A 105 0.41 18.88 4.23
N GLU A 106 1.40 19.41 3.50
CA GLU A 106 2.53 20.16 4.08
C GLU A 106 2.12 21.42 4.85
N GLN A 107 1.03 22.08 4.44
CA GLN A 107 0.56 23.34 5.01
C GLN A 107 -0.29 23.13 6.27
N LEU A 108 -0.81 21.92 6.50
CA LEU A 108 -1.75 21.61 7.58
C LEU A 108 -1.25 20.41 8.41
N PRO A 109 -0.35 20.64 9.39
CA PRO A 109 0.32 19.58 10.15
C PRO A 109 -0.61 18.65 10.95
N PHE A 110 -1.85 19.08 11.21
CA PHE A 110 -2.84 18.29 11.94
C PHE A 110 -3.54 17.23 11.07
N LEU A 111 -3.41 17.32 9.74
CA LEU A 111 -4.00 16.35 8.82
C LEU A 111 -3.34 14.97 8.97
N SER A 112 -4.18 13.94 8.92
CA SER A 112 -3.72 12.55 8.99
C SER A 112 -2.72 12.18 7.90
N HIS A 113 -2.89 12.75 6.70
CA HIS A 113 -1.95 12.58 5.58
C HIS A 113 -0.56 13.11 5.94
N ARG A 114 -0.46 14.31 6.52
CA ARG A 114 0.85 14.87 6.92
C ARG A 114 1.51 14.07 8.04
N LYS A 115 0.74 13.51 8.96
CA LYS A 115 1.27 12.59 9.98
C LYS A 115 1.88 11.35 9.31
N VAL A 116 1.23 10.77 8.32
CA VAL A 116 1.74 9.62 7.56
C VAL A 116 2.99 9.98 6.77
N GLU A 117 3.01 11.12 6.08
CA GLU A 117 4.20 11.60 5.38
C GLU A 117 5.39 11.72 6.33
N LYS A 118 5.22 12.36 7.48
CA LYS A 118 6.29 12.46 8.50
C LYS A 118 6.76 11.10 9.01
N ARG A 119 5.86 10.12 9.15
CA ARG A 119 6.24 8.76 9.54
C ARG A 119 7.06 8.06 8.47
N LEU A 120 6.77 8.29 7.18
CA LEU A 120 7.54 7.77 6.06
C LEU A 120 8.90 8.49 5.93
N GLU A 121 8.93 9.82 6.08
CA GLU A 121 10.16 10.64 6.13
C GLU A 121 11.12 10.17 7.24
N ALA A 122 10.59 9.76 8.39
CA ALA A 122 11.37 9.27 9.53
C ALA A 122 11.71 7.77 9.46
N SER A 123 11.26 7.06 8.42
CA SER A 123 11.57 5.64 8.24
C SER A 123 12.90 5.44 7.52
N SER A 124 13.40 4.21 7.53
CA SER A 124 14.54 3.77 6.72
C SER A 124 14.17 3.49 5.25
N MET A 125 12.89 3.58 4.89
CA MET A 125 12.39 3.31 3.53
C MET A 125 12.49 4.57 2.67
N SER A 126 12.80 4.39 1.38
CA SER A 126 12.65 5.47 0.40
C SER A 126 11.16 5.75 0.17
N TYR A 127 10.81 7.01 -0.12
CA TYR A 127 9.41 7.42 -0.24
C TYR A 127 9.16 8.32 -1.45
N THR A 128 7.90 8.37 -1.88
CA THR A 128 7.38 9.32 -2.86
C THR A 128 5.97 9.70 -2.46
N PHE A 129 5.67 11.00 -2.40
CA PHE A 129 4.32 11.52 -2.16
C PHE A 129 3.72 11.97 -3.50
N LEU A 130 2.51 11.50 -3.78
CA LEU A 130 1.70 11.89 -4.94
C LEU A 130 0.49 12.70 -4.50
#